data_AF-A0A7K1T3Q0-F1
#
_entry.id   AF-A0A7K1T3Q0-F1
#
_cell.length_a   1.000
_cell.length_b   1.000
_cell.length_c   1.000
_cell.angle_alpha   90.00
_cell.angle_beta   90.00
_cell.angle_gamma   90.00
#
_symmetry.space_group_name_H-M   'P 1'
#
loop_
_entity.id
_entity.type
_entity.pdbx_description
1 polymer ?
#
loop_
_entity_poly.entity_id
_entity_poly.type
_entity_poly.pdbx_seq_one_letter_code
_entity_poly.pdbx_strand_id
1 'polypeptide(L)'
;MGLFASPCTSTGTTTHSHRQRRRFAALALAALLTTSALALVGCASSHPITKSGEQCASCHSDGRAAVEGTGSASATETGLTFAVESGADEVYLCTAAVAEDGTVVPSRDRTLSADELGAVTVNRPGLYALCTGDVASPSATVLVSATESGPTDTVVKL
;
A
#
# COMPACT_ATOMS: atom_id res chain seq x y z
N MET A 1 -42.61 75.25 -16.03
CA MET A 1 -43.60 74.56 -16.88
C MET A 1 -43.44 73.06 -16.63
N GLY A 2 -44.40 72.45 -15.93
CA GLY A 2 -44.37 71.02 -15.62
C GLY A 2 -45.06 70.18 -16.69
N LEU A 3 -44.90 68.86 -16.57
CA LEU A 3 -45.84 67.74 -16.86
C LEU A 3 -45.01 66.44 -16.72
N PHE A 4 -45.13 65.73 -15.60
CA PHE A 4 -45.95 64.52 -15.42
C PHE A 4 -45.45 63.29 -16.18
N ALA A 5 -45.00 62.26 -15.43
CA ALA A 5 -45.53 60.89 -15.47
C ALA A 5 -44.68 59.96 -14.58
N SER A 6 -45.25 59.49 -13.46
CA SER A 6 -44.97 58.13 -12.99
C SER A 6 -45.64 57.15 -13.96
N PRO A 7 -45.12 55.92 -14.14
CA PRO A 7 -45.79 54.81 -13.48
C PRO A 7 -44.89 53.63 -13.04
N CYS A 8 -45.37 52.99 -11.97
CA CYS A 8 -45.50 51.54 -11.77
C CYS A 8 -44.28 50.60 -11.83
N THR A 9 -44.01 50.03 -10.64
CA THR A 9 -44.02 48.58 -10.35
C THR A 9 -43.17 47.65 -11.24
N SER A 10 -42.13 47.05 -10.67
CA SER A 10 -41.83 45.64 -10.95
C SER A 10 -41.13 44.97 -9.77
N THR A 11 -41.96 44.36 -8.92
CA THR A 11 -41.59 43.28 -8.01
C THR A 11 -41.20 42.07 -8.84
N GLY A 12 -39.90 41.81 -9.03
CA GLY A 12 -39.52 40.71 -9.92
C GLY A 12 -38.04 40.40 -10.01
N THR A 13 -37.29 40.27 -8.90
CA THR A 13 -35.85 39.93 -8.98
C THR A 13 -35.35 38.90 -7.97
N THR A 14 -36.22 38.23 -7.20
CA THR A 14 -35.79 37.19 -6.24
C THR A 14 -35.72 35.77 -6.82
N THR A 15 -36.43 35.48 -7.91
CA THR A 15 -36.44 34.13 -8.52
C THR A 15 -35.30 33.91 -9.51
N HIS A 16 -34.91 34.94 -10.27
CA HIS A 16 -33.82 34.84 -11.25
C HIS A 16 -32.44 34.65 -10.59
N SER A 17 -32.19 35.38 -9.50
CA SER A 17 -30.92 35.31 -8.76
C SER A 17 -30.69 33.95 -8.11
N HIS A 18 -31.76 33.30 -7.62
CA HIS A 18 -31.68 32.00 -6.97
C HIS A 18 -31.46 30.86 -7.97
N ARG A 19 -32.07 30.95 -9.16
CA ARG A 19 -31.89 29.98 -10.26
C ARG A 19 -30.51 30.11 -10.89
N GLN A 20 -30.01 31.34 -11.00
CA GLN A 20 -28.67 31.65 -11.50
C GLN A 20 -27.58 31.17 -10.53
N ARG A 21 -27.73 31.39 -9.22
CA ARG A 21 -26.81 30.85 -8.19
C ARG A 21 -26.76 29.33 -8.16
N ARG A 22 -27.90 28.64 -8.33
CA ARG A 22 -27.95 27.16 -8.40
C ARG A 22 -27.24 26.60 -9.64
N ARG A 23 -27.33 27.29 -10.78
CA ARG A 23 -26.62 26.89 -12.01
C ARG A 23 -25.11 27.07 -11.89
N PHE A 24 -24.65 28.16 -11.27
CA PHE A 24 -23.24 28.38 -11.00
C PHE A 24 -22.68 27.39 -9.96
N ALA A 25 -23.46 27.06 -8.92
CA ALA A 25 -23.08 26.03 -7.95
C ALA A 25 -23.00 24.64 -8.59
N ALA A 26 -23.93 24.29 -9.48
CA ALA A 26 -23.90 23.02 -10.20
C ALA A 26 -22.72 22.92 -11.18
N LEU A 27 -22.39 24.02 -11.87
CA LEU A 27 -21.20 24.09 -12.74
C LEU A 27 -19.90 24.01 -11.94
N ALA A 28 -19.82 24.66 -10.78
CA ALA A 28 -18.67 24.58 -9.89
C ALA A 28 -18.48 23.16 -9.32
N LEU A 29 -19.58 22.50 -8.93
CA LEU A 29 -19.55 21.13 -8.43
C LEU A 29 -19.14 20.14 -9.52
N ALA A 30 -19.64 20.30 -10.76
CA ALA A 30 -19.24 19.49 -11.90
C ALA A 30 -17.75 19.69 -12.24
N ALA A 31 -17.24 20.93 -12.17
CA ALA A 31 -15.82 21.22 -12.37
C ALA A 31 -14.95 20.54 -11.29
N LEU A 32 -15.36 20.57 -10.03
CA LEU A 32 -14.69 19.89 -8.90
C LEU A 32 -14.69 18.36 -9.03
N LEU A 33 -15.76 17.78 -9.58
CA LEU A 33 -15.85 16.33 -9.86
C LEU A 33 -14.95 15.91 -11.03
N THR A 34 -14.79 16.76 -12.05
CA THR A 34 -13.89 16.46 -13.18
C THR A 34 -12.41 16.59 -12.82
N THR A 35 -12.04 17.52 -11.94
CA THR A 35 -10.64 17.67 -11.49
C THR A 35 -10.21 16.53 -10.56
N SER A 36 -11.13 15.94 -9.79
CA SER A 36 -10.86 14.78 -8.94
C SER A 36 -10.71 13.48 -9.73
N ALA A 37 -11.40 13.32 -10.87
CA ALA A 37 -11.23 12.16 -11.75
C ALA A 37 -9.87 12.16 -12.50
N LEU A 38 -9.34 13.32 -12.87
CA LEU A 38 -8.01 13.42 -13.50
C LEU A 38 -6.86 13.18 -12.51
N ALA A 39 -7.09 13.39 -11.21
CA ALA A 39 -6.08 13.12 -10.18
C ALA A 39 -5.84 11.61 -9.96
N LEU A 40 -6.85 10.75 -10.17
CA LEU A 40 -6.68 9.29 -10.03
C LEU A 40 -5.98 8.64 -11.24
N VAL A 41 -6.15 9.17 -12.45
CA VAL A 41 -5.43 8.69 -13.66
C VAL A 41 -3.96 9.13 -13.68
N GLY A 42 -3.63 10.22 -12.97
CA GLY A 42 -2.26 10.72 -12.84
C GLY A 42 -1.31 9.80 -12.04
N CYS A 43 -1.84 8.96 -11.16
CA CYS A 43 -1.02 8.03 -10.37
C CYS A 43 -0.47 6.85 -11.20
N ALA A 44 -1.03 6.56 -12.38
CA ALA A 44 -0.55 5.48 -13.24
C ALA A 44 0.42 5.95 -14.35
N SER A 45 0.42 7.25 -14.68
CA SER A 45 1.19 7.77 -15.84
C SER A 45 2.51 8.44 -15.46
N SER A 46 2.68 8.86 -14.21
CA SER A 46 3.90 9.52 -13.72
C SER A 46 4.75 8.65 -12.79
N HIS A 47 4.30 7.42 -12.51
CA HIS A 47 5.06 6.41 -11.81
C HIS A 47 5.28 5.27 -12.80
N PRO A 48 6.47 5.08 -13.37
CA PRO A 48 6.71 3.87 -14.13
C PRO A 48 6.43 2.70 -13.19
N ILE A 49 5.50 1.81 -13.57
CA ILE A 49 5.39 0.47 -12.99
C ILE A 49 6.63 -0.28 -13.50
N THR A 50 7.78 0.07 -12.94
CA THR A 50 8.99 -0.70 -13.10
C THR A 50 8.68 -2.04 -12.48
N LYS A 51 8.99 -3.15 -13.18
CA LYS A 51 9.10 -4.45 -12.55
C LYS A 51 9.83 -4.25 -11.22
N SER A 52 9.17 -4.60 -10.12
CA SER A 52 9.57 -4.21 -8.78
C SER A 52 11.04 -4.64 -8.55
N GLY A 53 11.92 -3.65 -8.39
CA GLY A 53 13.34 -3.88 -8.09
C GLY A 53 14.35 -3.67 -9.24
N GLU A 54 13.97 -3.69 -10.51
CA GLU A 54 14.99 -3.73 -11.60
C GLU A 54 15.74 -2.41 -11.81
N GLN A 55 15.09 -1.27 -11.59
CA GLN A 55 15.76 0.05 -11.64
C GLN A 55 16.52 0.37 -10.35
N CYS A 56 16.10 -0.21 -9.23
CA CYS A 56 16.77 -0.04 -7.94
C CYS A 56 18.00 -0.95 -7.80
N ALA A 57 18.04 -2.10 -8.50
CA ALA A 57 19.15 -3.06 -8.52
C ALA A 57 20.50 -2.42 -8.89
N SER A 58 20.47 -1.36 -9.70
CA SER A 58 21.67 -0.61 -10.12
C SER A 58 22.35 0.20 -9.01
N CYS A 59 21.61 0.55 -7.94
CA CYS A 59 22.11 1.30 -6.78
C CYS A 59 21.96 0.53 -5.45
N HIS A 60 21.07 -0.46 -5.39
CA HIS A 60 20.81 -1.36 -4.28
C HIS A 60 20.67 -2.78 -4.81
N SER A 61 21.66 -3.64 -4.56
CA SER A 61 21.69 -5.04 -5.02
C SER A 61 20.53 -5.90 -4.54
N ASP A 62 19.73 -5.41 -3.60
CA ASP A 62 18.73 -6.18 -2.86
C ASP A 62 17.35 -6.13 -3.53
N GLY A 63 17.31 -6.06 -4.88
CA GLY A 63 16.12 -5.82 -5.72
C GLY A 63 14.81 -6.17 -5.02
N ARG A 64 13.94 -5.18 -4.80
CA ARG A 64 12.78 -5.32 -3.92
C ARG A 64 11.53 -5.62 -4.74
N ALA A 65 10.99 -6.82 -4.66
CA ALA A 65 9.62 -7.08 -5.11
C ALA A 65 8.60 -6.78 -4.00
N ALA A 66 7.59 -5.99 -4.32
CA ALA A 66 6.36 -5.94 -3.53
C ALA A 66 5.61 -7.27 -3.71
N VAL A 67 5.15 -7.87 -2.60
CA VAL A 67 4.30 -9.06 -2.62
C VAL A 67 2.86 -8.63 -2.36
N GLU A 68 1.98 -8.86 -3.34
CA GLU A 68 0.54 -8.66 -3.18
C GLU A 68 -0.11 -9.93 -2.63
N GLY A 69 -0.70 -9.84 -1.45
CA GLY A 69 -1.44 -10.94 -0.84
C GLY A 69 -1.45 -10.84 0.68
N THR A 70 -2.67 -10.69 1.24
CA THR A 70 -3.02 -10.66 2.67
C THR A 70 -1.97 -10.03 3.57
N GLY A 71 -2.15 -8.73 3.87
CA GLY A 71 -1.32 -7.97 4.78
C GLY A 71 -1.08 -8.64 6.14
N SER A 72 -0.25 -8.01 6.96
CA SER A 72 0.27 -8.49 8.26
C SER A 72 -0.69 -9.28 9.18
N ALA A 73 -2.00 -9.11 9.05
CA ALA A 73 -3.02 -9.90 9.73
C ALA A 73 -2.94 -11.42 9.49
N SER A 74 -2.34 -11.88 8.39
CA SER A 74 -2.17 -13.30 8.09
C SER A 74 -0.82 -13.88 8.56
N ALA A 75 -0.02 -13.10 9.28
CA ALA A 75 1.26 -13.55 9.79
C ALA A 75 1.09 -14.63 10.87
N THR A 76 1.91 -15.67 10.79
CA THR A 76 1.98 -16.69 11.84
C THR A 76 2.68 -16.10 13.06
N GLU A 77 2.04 -16.12 14.22
CA GLU A 77 2.65 -15.62 15.46
C GLU A 77 3.65 -16.64 16.02
N THR A 78 4.84 -16.16 16.38
CA THR A 78 5.93 -16.98 16.93
C THR A 78 6.65 -16.26 18.06
N GLY A 79 7.39 -17.01 18.87
CA GLY A 79 8.47 -16.47 19.69
C GLY A 79 9.63 -15.97 18.82
N LEU A 80 10.69 -15.47 19.46
CA LEU A 80 11.91 -15.03 18.77
C LEU A 80 12.74 -16.18 18.18
N THR A 81 12.42 -17.42 18.51
CA THR A 81 12.98 -18.61 17.88
C THR A 81 11.83 -19.51 17.41
N PHE A 82 11.92 -19.99 16.17
CA PHE A 82 10.91 -20.84 15.54
C PHE A 82 11.56 -21.76 14.51
N ALA A 83 10.88 -22.83 14.13
CA ALA A 83 11.35 -23.74 13.08
C ALA A 83 10.70 -23.41 11.73
N VAL A 84 11.39 -23.76 10.66
CA VAL A 84 10.95 -23.59 9.28
C VAL A 84 11.02 -24.94 8.56
N GLU A 85 9.91 -25.34 7.97
CA GLU A 85 9.85 -26.50 7.08
C GLU A 85 9.78 -25.99 5.64
N SER A 86 10.79 -26.31 4.84
CA SER A 86 10.85 -25.91 3.43
C SER A 86 11.44 -27.02 2.57
N GLY A 87 10.89 -27.17 1.36
CA GLY A 87 11.48 -27.98 0.30
C GLY A 87 12.37 -27.20 -0.67
N ALA A 88 12.61 -25.91 -0.42
CA ALA A 88 13.42 -25.05 -1.28
C ALA A 88 14.92 -25.22 -1.00
N ASP A 89 15.75 -25.05 -2.04
CA ASP A 89 17.22 -25.09 -1.92
C ASP A 89 17.77 -23.92 -1.10
N GLU A 90 17.11 -22.76 -1.19
CA GLU A 90 17.48 -21.55 -0.45
C GLU A 90 16.25 -20.85 0.12
N VAL A 91 16.36 -20.47 1.39
CA VAL A 91 15.36 -19.67 2.11
C VAL A 91 16.02 -18.40 2.62
N TYR A 92 15.34 -17.27 2.42
CA TYR A 92 15.77 -15.96 2.88
C TYR A 92 14.91 -15.49 4.04
N LEU A 93 15.56 -15.07 5.12
CA LEU A 93 14.92 -14.32 6.19
C LEU A 93 14.96 -12.84 5.83
N CYS A 94 13.78 -12.22 5.79
CA CYS A 94 13.60 -10.83 5.46
C CYS A 94 12.90 -10.10 6.62
N THR A 95 13.26 -8.84 6.84
CA THR A 95 12.36 -7.92 7.56
C THR A 95 11.22 -7.53 6.64
N ALA A 96 10.02 -7.31 7.19
CA ALA A 96 8.85 -6.98 6.38
C ALA A 96 8.26 -5.64 6.81
N ALA A 97 8.21 -4.68 5.87
CA ALA A 97 7.44 -3.46 6.02
C ALA A 97 6.07 -3.63 5.37
N VAL A 98 5.04 -2.99 5.93
CA VAL A 98 3.69 -2.97 5.37
C VAL A 98 3.40 -1.55 4.90
N ALA A 99 3.07 -1.40 3.63
CA ALA A 99 2.63 -0.13 3.06
C ALA A 99 1.19 0.21 3.48
N GLU A 100 0.77 1.44 3.25
CA GLU A 100 -0.58 1.94 3.60
C GLU A 100 -1.72 1.14 2.94
N ASP A 101 -1.47 0.57 1.75
CA ASP A 101 -2.41 -0.27 1.01
C ASP A 101 -2.39 -1.75 1.48
N GLY A 102 -1.58 -2.08 2.48
CA GLY A 102 -1.41 -3.42 3.01
C GLY A 102 -0.36 -4.27 2.28
N THR A 103 0.31 -3.71 1.27
CA THR A 103 1.37 -4.41 0.53
C THR A 103 2.55 -4.71 1.42
N VAL A 104 3.05 -5.94 1.38
CA VAL A 104 4.26 -6.31 2.12
C VAL A 104 5.50 -6.11 1.23
N VAL A 105 6.46 -5.37 1.77
CA VAL A 105 7.76 -5.11 1.15
C VAL A 105 8.83 -5.83 1.97
N PRO A 106 9.24 -7.05 1.59
CA PRO A 106 10.35 -7.73 2.22
C PRO A 106 11.68 -7.01 1.93
N SER A 107 12.57 -7.04 2.91
CA SER A 107 13.95 -6.59 2.81
C SER A 107 14.84 -7.69 3.35
N ARG A 108 15.66 -8.30 2.48
CA ARG A 108 16.57 -9.38 2.85
C ARG A 108 17.42 -8.96 4.04
N ASP A 109 17.40 -9.78 5.08
CA ASP A 109 18.30 -9.66 6.22
C ASP A 109 19.46 -10.64 6.04
N ARG A 110 19.15 -11.93 5.90
CA ARG A 110 20.16 -12.97 5.63
C ARG A 110 19.57 -14.20 4.91
N THR A 111 20.46 -15.03 4.39
CA THR A 111 20.12 -16.38 3.90
C THR A 111 20.14 -17.36 5.07
N LEU A 112 19.20 -18.29 5.11
CA LEU A 112 19.14 -19.38 6.08
C LEU A 112 19.76 -20.63 5.46
N SER A 113 20.71 -21.23 6.17
CA SER A 113 21.22 -22.56 5.82
C SER A 113 20.23 -23.66 6.21
N ALA A 114 20.35 -24.84 5.60
CA ALA A 114 19.48 -25.99 5.90
C ALA A 114 19.52 -26.38 7.39
N ASP A 115 20.68 -26.27 8.04
CA ASP A 115 20.84 -26.57 9.47
C ASP A 115 20.14 -25.54 10.37
N GLU A 116 20.05 -24.28 9.94
CA GLU A 116 19.37 -23.21 10.68
C GLU A 116 17.84 -23.31 10.59
N LEU A 117 17.29 -23.98 9.57
CA LEU A 117 15.83 -24.11 9.40
C LEU A 117 15.17 -24.80 10.60
N GLY A 118 15.88 -25.68 11.31
CA GLY A 118 15.36 -26.32 12.52
C GLY A 118 15.15 -25.36 13.71
N ALA A 119 15.84 -24.23 13.73
CA ALA A 119 15.76 -23.23 14.80
C ALA A 119 16.25 -21.85 14.31
N VAL A 120 15.36 -21.11 13.65
CA VAL A 120 15.61 -19.76 13.19
C VAL A 120 15.40 -18.78 14.35
N THR A 121 16.46 -18.05 14.73
CA THR A 121 16.39 -17.00 15.76
C THR A 121 16.45 -15.61 15.15
N VAL A 122 15.52 -14.74 15.57
CA VAL A 122 15.50 -13.30 15.27
C VAL A 122 15.88 -12.50 16.52
N ASN A 123 16.57 -11.38 16.32
CA ASN A 123 17.11 -10.60 17.43
C ASN A 123 16.11 -9.62 18.07
N ARG A 124 15.01 -9.30 17.37
CA ARG A 124 14.02 -8.32 17.81
C ARG A 124 12.60 -8.76 17.45
N PRO A 125 11.60 -8.42 18.27
CA PRO A 125 10.20 -8.54 17.87
C PRO A 125 9.91 -7.75 16.60
N GLY A 126 8.97 -8.24 15.79
CA GLY A 126 8.57 -7.56 14.57
C GLY A 126 7.98 -8.50 13.52
N LEU A 127 7.60 -7.90 12.39
CA LEU A 127 7.14 -8.62 11.22
C LEU A 127 8.33 -9.02 10.34
N TYR A 128 8.39 -10.31 10.04
CA TYR A 128 9.37 -10.92 9.16
C TYR A 128 8.67 -11.62 8.01
N ALA A 129 9.42 -11.84 6.94
CA ALA A 129 9.00 -12.63 5.80
C ALA A 129 10.05 -13.71 5.53
N LEU A 130 9.58 -14.93 5.32
CA LEU A 130 10.38 -16.02 4.79
C LEU A 130 10.13 -16.07 3.29
N CYS A 131 11.18 -15.90 2.50
CA CYS A 131 11.10 -15.85 1.05
C CYS A 131 11.89 -16.99 0.41
N THR A 132 11.38 -17.53 -0.70
CA THR A 132 12.11 -18.47 -1.56
C THR A 132 12.21 -17.92 -2.99
N GLY A 133 13.20 -18.40 -3.74
CA GLY A 133 13.54 -17.84 -5.05
C GLY A 133 14.27 -16.49 -4.92
N ASP A 134 14.20 -15.67 -5.98
CA ASP A 134 14.88 -14.37 -6.00
C ASP A 134 14.16 -13.36 -5.09
N VAL A 135 14.86 -12.62 -4.23
CA VAL A 135 14.21 -11.63 -3.35
C VAL A 135 13.57 -10.46 -4.12
N ALA A 136 14.03 -10.20 -5.35
CA ALA A 136 13.43 -9.26 -6.29
C ALA A 136 12.21 -9.80 -7.01
N SER A 137 11.92 -11.09 -6.88
CA SER A 137 10.68 -11.70 -7.35
C SER A 137 10.45 -13.03 -6.63
N PRO A 138 10.09 -13.00 -5.33
CA PRO A 138 10.05 -14.19 -4.53
C PRO A 138 8.97 -15.12 -5.07
N SER A 139 9.32 -16.40 -5.22
CA SER A 139 8.40 -17.43 -5.71
C SER A 139 7.36 -17.80 -4.65
N ALA A 140 7.74 -17.70 -3.37
CA ALA A 140 6.84 -17.78 -2.23
C ALA A 140 7.26 -16.78 -1.15
N THR A 141 6.29 -16.30 -0.37
CA THR A 141 6.52 -15.43 0.77
C THR A 141 5.53 -15.79 1.87
N VAL A 142 6.06 -16.08 3.07
CA VAL A 142 5.26 -16.40 4.26
C VAL A 142 5.61 -15.41 5.36
N LEU A 143 4.58 -14.81 5.98
CA LEU A 143 4.75 -13.80 7.01
C LEU A 143 4.81 -14.43 8.40
N VAL A 144 5.72 -13.90 9.22
CA VAL A 144 5.94 -14.31 10.61
C VAL A 144 5.89 -13.07 11.49
N SER A 145 5.07 -13.10 12.54
CA SER A 145 5.02 -12.07 13.57
C SER A 145 5.75 -12.59 14.81
N ALA A 146 7.02 -12.23 14.96
CA ALA A 146 7.83 -12.65 16.08
C ALA A 146 7.62 -11.71 17.28
N THR A 147 7.31 -12.27 18.44
CA THR A 147 7.10 -11.52 19.69
C THR A 147 7.92 -12.14 20.83
N GLU A 148 8.22 -11.36 21.88
CA GLU A 148 8.99 -11.88 23.03
C GLU A 148 8.24 -12.97 23.81
N SER A 149 6.90 -12.89 23.80
CA SER A 149 6.01 -13.78 24.53
C SER A 149 5.33 -14.83 23.64
N GLY A 150 5.72 -14.90 22.37
CA GLY A 150 5.09 -15.77 21.38
C GLY A 150 5.45 -17.24 21.59
N PRO A 151 4.74 -18.16 20.91
CA PRO A 151 4.97 -19.60 21.03
C PRO A 151 6.36 -20.00 20.51
N THR A 152 7.12 -20.75 21.31
CA THR A 152 8.50 -21.16 21.01
C THR A 152 8.61 -22.41 20.13
N ASP A 153 7.54 -23.19 20.06
CA ASP A 153 7.49 -24.48 19.34
C ASP A 153 6.68 -24.38 18.03
N THR A 154 6.73 -23.22 17.36
CA THR A 154 6.03 -23.02 16.10
C THR A 154 6.89 -23.49 14.93
N VAL A 155 6.28 -24.27 14.04
CA VAL A 155 6.85 -24.66 12.74
C VAL A 155 6.13 -23.87 11.64
N VAL A 156 6.88 -23.06 10.91
CA VAL A 156 6.38 -22.27 9.78
C VAL A 156 6.67 -23.02 8.48
N LYS A 157 5.66 -23.20 7.63
CA LYS A 157 5.78 -23.96 6.38
C LYS A 157 5.91 -23.03 5.17
N LEU A 158 6.85 -23.34 4.28
CA LEU A 158 7.11 -22.65 3.02
C LEU A 158 6.76 -23.51 1.82
#